data_AF-A0A7Y2HSS9-F1
#
_entry.id   AF-A0A7Y2HSS9-F1
#
_cell.length_a   1.000
_cell.length_b   1.000
_cell.length_c   1.000
_cell.angle_alpha   90.00
_cell.angle_beta   90.00
_cell.angle_gamma   90.00
#
_symmetry.space_group_name_H-M   'P 1'
#
loop_
_entity.id
_entity.type
_entity.pdbx_description
1 polymer ?
#
loop_
_entity_poly.entity_id
_entity_poly.type
_entity_poly.pdbx_seq_one_letter_code
_entity_poly.pdbx_strand_id
1 'polypeptide(L)' 'MSNVDIRSAKRADWDQALVDIADYVCDYDIDSELAFETAHYCLMDTLACGFQALDYPACTKLMGPVVPGAT' A
#
# COMPACT_ATOMS: atom_id res chain seq x y z
N MET A 1 30.91 1.09 -4.84
CA MET A 1 30.68 2.35 -4.13
C MET A 1 30.64 3.46 -5.16
N SER A 2 29.47 4.06 -5.36
CA SER A 2 29.28 5.16 -6.31
C SER A 2 30.03 6.40 -5.82
N ASN A 3 30.94 6.92 -6.65
CA ASN A 3 31.54 8.24 -6.45
C ASN A 3 30.49 9.28 -6.84
N VAL A 4 29.70 9.75 -5.87
CA VAL A 4 28.77 10.85 -6.07
C VAL A 4 29.58 12.14 -6.19
N ASP A 5 29.58 12.74 -7.38
CA ASP A 5 30.13 14.08 -7.58
C ASP A 5 29.18 15.11 -6.96
N ILE A 6 29.52 15.55 -5.75
CA ILE A 6 28.74 16.53 -4.98
C ILE A 6 28.64 17.91 -5.65
N ARG A 7 29.39 18.17 -6.74
CA ARG A 7 29.35 19.42 -7.51
C ARG A 7 28.54 19.30 -8.80
N SER A 8 28.02 18.12 -9.10
CA SER A 8 27.21 17.87 -10.29
C SER A 8 25.81 18.45 -10.13
N ALA A 9 25.35 19.19 -11.13
CA ALA A 9 23.94 19.60 -11.26
C ALA A 9 23.06 18.52 -11.93
N LYS A 10 23.65 17.39 -12.33
CA LYS A 10 22.91 16.26 -12.89
C LYS A 10 22.13 15.59 -11.77
N ARG A 11 20.82 15.43 -11.95
CA ARG A 11 19.96 14.67 -11.04
C ARG A 11 20.51 13.23 -10.94
N ALA A 12 20.65 12.74 -9.71
CA ALA A 12 20.98 11.34 -9.46
C ALA A 12 19.84 10.44 -9.94
N ASP A 13 20.19 9.27 -10.45
CA ASP A 13 19.22 8.24 -10.76
C ASP A 13 18.55 7.74 -9.47
N TRP A 14 17.36 7.12 -9.60
CA TRP A 14 16.67 6.54 -8.44
C TRP A 14 17.42 5.32 -7.92
N ASP A 15 17.28 5.06 -6.61
CA ASP A 15 17.80 3.82 -6.02
C ASP A 15 17.14 2.62 -6.69
N GLN A 16 17.94 1.59 -6.99
CA GLN A 16 17.45 0.43 -7.75
C GLN A 16 16.25 -0.25 -7.09
N ALA A 17 16.20 -0.30 -5.75
CA ALA A 17 15.05 -0.88 -5.04
C ALA A 17 13.73 -0.13 -5.32
N LEU A 18 13.78 1.19 -5.54
CA LEU A 18 12.60 1.97 -5.91
C LEU A 18 12.18 1.71 -7.35
N VAL A 19 13.16 1.55 -8.24
CA VAL A 19 12.92 1.19 -9.65
C VAL A 19 12.29 -0.20 -9.73
N ASP A 20 12.85 -1.19 -9.05
CA ASP A 20 12.34 -2.58 -9.09
C ASP A 20 10.90 -2.68 -8.56
N ILE A 21 10.56 -1.94 -7.51
CA ILE A 21 9.18 -1.88 -7.00
C ILE A 21 8.26 -1.21 -8.03
N ALA A 22 8.67 -0.09 -8.62
CA ALA A 22 7.86 0.63 -9.59
C ALA A 22 7.60 -0.21 -10.84
N ASP A 23 8.64 -0.83 -11.39
CA ASP A 23 8.54 -1.68 -12.58
C ASP A 23 7.64 -2.90 -12.32
N TYR A 24 7.77 -3.54 -11.13
CA TYR A 24 6.86 -4.63 -10.76
C TYR A 24 5.40 -4.17 -10.64
N VAL A 25 5.14 -3.04 -9.99
CA VAL A 25 3.75 -2.55 -9.80
C VAL A 25 3.11 -2.11 -11.12
N CYS A 26 3.89 -1.52 -12.02
CA CYS A 26 3.36 -0.93 -13.26
C CYS A 26 3.26 -1.94 -14.40
N ASP A 27 4.22 -2.87 -14.52
CA ASP A 27 4.40 -3.65 -15.75
C ASP A 27 4.26 -5.16 -15.57
N TYR A 28 4.18 -5.66 -14.32
CA TYR A 28 4.06 -7.10 -14.08
C TYR A 28 2.60 -7.58 -14.14
N ASP A 29 2.34 -8.52 -15.03
CA ASP A 29 1.05 -9.23 -15.10
C ASP A 29 1.07 -10.49 -14.22
N ILE A 30 0.17 -10.55 -13.25
CA ILE A 30 -0.02 -11.73 -12.40
C ILE A 30 -0.88 -12.75 -13.16
N ASP A 31 -0.32 -13.92 -13.49
CA ASP A 31 -1.02 -15.05 -14.12
C ASP A 31 -1.01 -16.28 -13.19
N SER A 32 -1.72 -16.17 -12.06
CA SER A 32 -1.83 -17.25 -11.07
C SER A 32 -3.25 -17.32 -10.53
N GLU A 33 -3.99 -18.34 -10.94
CA GLU A 33 -5.36 -18.59 -10.47
C GLU A 33 -5.41 -18.73 -8.93
N LEU A 34 -4.48 -19.48 -8.35
CA LEU A 34 -4.37 -19.66 -6.91
C LEU A 34 -4.13 -18.32 -6.18
N ALA A 35 -3.35 -17.41 -6.77
CA ALA A 35 -3.12 -16.09 -6.17
C ALA A 35 -4.41 -15.26 -6.12
N PHE A 36 -5.19 -15.25 -7.20
CA PHE A 36 -6.47 -14.53 -7.25
C PHE A 36 -7.54 -15.17 -6.36
N GLU A 37 -7.65 -16.50 -6.35
CA GLU A 37 -8.57 -17.22 -5.46
C GLU A 37 -8.25 -16.91 -3.98
N THR A 38 -6.97 -16.99 -3.60
CA THR A 38 -6.56 -16.69 -2.23
C THR A 38 -6.74 -15.21 -1.89
N ALA A 39 -6.48 -14.29 -2.82
CA ALA A 39 -6.73 -12.86 -2.63
C ALA A 39 -8.22 -12.57 -2.43
N HIS A 40 -9.12 -13.28 -3.11
CA HIS A 40 -10.56 -13.19 -2.89
C HIS A 40 -10.94 -13.61 -1.47
N TYR A 41 -10.41 -14.71 -0.96
CA TYR A 41 -10.61 -15.13 0.42
C TYR A 41 -10.03 -14.14 1.44
N CYS A 42 -8.83 -13.61 1.17
CA CYS A 42 -8.19 -12.59 2.00
C CYS A 42 -9.03 -11.30 2.09
N LEU A 43 -9.66 -10.88 0.98
CA LEU A 43 -10.58 -9.75 0.97
C LEU A 43 -11.78 -9.99 1.89
N MET A 44 -12.41 -11.17 1.79
CA MET A 44 -13.56 -11.51 2.64
C MET A 44 -13.18 -11.54 4.13
N ASP A 45 -12.03 -12.12 4.47
CA ASP A 45 -11.51 -12.14 5.83
C ASP A 45 -11.27 -10.72 6.37
N THR A 46 -10.59 -9.87 5.59
CA THR A 46 -10.27 -8.49 5.97
C THR A 46 -11.54 -7.67 6.21
N LEU A 47 -12.55 -7.80 5.34
CA LEU A 47 -13.83 -7.12 5.52
C LEU A 47 -14.57 -7.61 6.76
N ALA A 48 -14.60 -8.92 7.00
CA ALA A 48 -15.23 -9.49 8.19
C ALA A 48 -14.59 -8.97 9.48
N CYS A 49 -13.25 -8.95 9.55
CA CYS A 49 -12.52 -8.36 10.68
C CYS A 49 -12.85 -6.87 10.85
N GLY A 50 -12.90 -6.11 9.74
CA GLY A 50 -13.27 -4.69 9.76
C GLY A 50 -14.68 -4.45 10.29
N PHE A 51 -15.67 -5.25 9.86
CA PHE A 51 -17.05 -5.14 10.35
C PHE A 51 -17.18 -5.53 11.82
N GLN A 52 -16.54 -6.62 12.24
CA GLN A 52 -16.55 -7.05 13.63
C GLN A 52 -15.91 -6.00 14.56
N ALA A 53 -14.90 -5.27 14.10
CA ALA A 53 -14.27 -4.20 14.88
C ALA A 53 -15.22 -3.02 15.18
N LEU A 54 -16.30 -2.85 14.40
CA LEU A 54 -17.28 -1.77 14.61
C LEU A 54 -18.09 -1.94 15.89
N ASP A 55 -18.16 -3.14 16.44
CA ASP A 55 -18.82 -3.41 17.72
C ASP A 55 -18.01 -2.88 18.94
N TYR A 56 -16.77 -2.43 18.73
CA TYR A 56 -15.87 -2.00 19.79
C TYR A 56 -15.79 -0.46 19.83
N PRO A 57 -16.29 0.20 20.89
CA PRO A 57 -16.24 1.66 21.00
C PRO A 57 -14.81 2.24 20.97
N ALA A 58 -13.82 1.45 21.39
CA ALA A 58 -12.42 1.84 21.31
C ALA A 58 -11.90 1.95 19.87
N CYS A 59 -12.46 1.18 18.93
CA CYS A 59 -12.18 1.27 17.50
C CYS A 59 -12.97 2.43 16.88
N THR A 60 -14.30 2.45 17.06
CA THR A 60 -15.17 3.42 16.38
C THR A 60 -14.95 4.87 16.78
N LYS A 61 -14.43 5.13 17.99
CA LYS A 61 -14.04 6.50 18.40
C LYS A 61 -12.92 7.13 17.56
N LEU A 62 -12.17 6.34 16.79
CA LEU A 62 -11.09 6.80 15.91
C LEU A 62 -11.54 7.03 14.46
N MET A 63 -12.81 6.71 14.17
CA MET A 63 -13.37 6.77 12.82
C MET A 63 -14.14 8.07 12.60
N GLY A 64 -14.49 8.35 11.35
CA GLY A 64 -15.21 9.56 10.97
C GLY A 64 -14.29 10.77 10.77
N PRO A 65 -14.86 11.93 10.47
CA PRO A 65 -14.08 13.13 10.19
C PRO A 65 -13.38 13.64 11.45
N VAL A 66 -12.15 14.14 11.30
CA VAL A 66 -11.39 14.79 12.38
C VAL A 66 -12.17 15.97 12.98
N VAL A 67 -12.92 16.68 12.14
CA VAL A 67 -13.83 17.76 12.56
C VAL A 67 -15.28 17.25 12.55
N PRO A 68 -15.97 17.21 13.70
CA PRO A 68 -17.37 16.79 13.76
C PRO A 68 -18.25 17.62 12.81
N GLY A 69 -19.00 16.94 11.93
CA GLY A 69 -19.90 17.57 10.97
C GLY A 69 -19.28 17.97 9.62
N ALA A 70 -18.00 17.72 9.39
CA ALA A 70 -17.43 17.81 8.04
C ALA A 70 -17.93 16.62 7.19
N THR A 71 -18.50 16.91 6.01
CA THR A 71 -18.89 15.92 5.00
C THR A 71 -17.76 15.62 4.04
#